data_AF-A0A7X9CPW2-F1
#
_entry.id   AF-A0A7X9CPW2-F1
#
_cell.length_a   1.000
_cell.length_b   1.000
_cell.length_c   1.000
_cell.angle_alpha   90.00
_cell.angle_beta   90.00
_cell.angle_gamma   90.00
#
_symmetry.space_group_name_H-M   'P 1'
#
loop_
_entity.id
_entity.type
_entity.pdbx_description
1 polymer ?
#
loop_
_entity_poly.entity_id
_entity_poly.type
_entity_poly.pdbx_seq_one_letter_code
_entity_poly.pdbx_strand_id
1 'polypeptide(L)'
;NLQQYGGFIPGIRPGRPTGEYLQKISNRITFIGALSLALVSSAPMLLTKLLGVQIVFGGTSIIIVVGVVLETLKQMESMVTMRHYKGFLK
;
A
#
# COMPACT_ATOMS: atom_id res chain seq x y z
N ASN A 1 -14.64 -7.61 12.42
CA ASN A 1 -13.51 -7.28 13.32
C ASN A 1 -13.69 -5.94 14.02
N LEU A 2 -13.90 -4.78 13.36
CA LEU A 2 -14.02 -3.48 14.07
C LEU A 2 -15.00 -3.47 15.27
N GLN A 3 -16.20 -4.02 15.09
CA GLN A 3 -17.22 -4.09 16.15
C GLN A 3 -16.84 -5.04 17.31
N GLN A 4 -16.02 -6.07 17.05
CA GLN A 4 -15.56 -7.03 18.08
C GLN A 4 -14.45 -6.43 18.97
N TYR A 5 -13.73 -5.41 18.48
CA TYR A 5 -12.70 -4.67 19.23
C TYR A 5 -13.24 -3.35 19.84
N GLY A 6 -14.57 -3.19 19.94
CA GLY A 6 -15.19 -1.98 20.50
C GLY A 6 -15.09 -0.72 19.63
N GLY A 7 -14.59 -0.84 18.39
CA GLY A 7 -14.46 0.28 17.47
C GLY A 7 -15.75 0.55 16.70
N PHE A 8 -16.24 1.79 16.76
CA PHE A 8 -17.35 2.28 15.94
C PHE A 8 -16.98 3.61 15.28
N ILE A 9 -17.48 3.84 14.07
CA ILE A 9 -17.29 5.10 13.37
C ILE A 9 -18.40 6.06 13.83
N PRO A 10 -18.07 7.19 14.49
CA PRO A 10 -19.07 8.15 14.94
C PRO A 10 -19.89 8.67 13.75
N GLY A 11 -21.22 8.65 13.87
CA GLY A 11 -22.14 9.09 12.81
C GLY A 11 -22.67 7.99 11.88
N ILE A 12 -22.20 6.74 11.99
CA ILE A 12 -22.68 5.61 11.16
C ILE A 12 -23.08 4.45 12.08
N ARG A 13 -24.25 3.83 11.81
CA ARG A 13 -24.72 2.69 12.60
C ARG A 13 -23.69 1.52 12.50
N PRO A 14 -23.32 0.88 13.63
CA PRO A 14 -22.40 -0.25 13.59
C PRO A 14 -22.92 -1.40 12.72
N GLY A 15 -22.02 -2.07 11.99
CA GLY A 15 -22.34 -3.23 11.14
C GLY A 15 -22.23 -2.93 9.64
N ARG A 16 -23.23 -3.36 8.85
CA ARG A 16 -23.25 -3.22 7.38
C ARG A 16 -22.97 -1.80 6.87
N PRO A 17 -23.62 -0.74 7.38
CA PRO A 17 -23.38 0.61 6.85
C PRO A 17 -21.99 1.16 7.17
N THR A 18 -21.34 0.68 8.25
CA THR A 18 -19.93 1.01 8.54
C THR A 18 -18.99 0.37 7.50
N GLY A 19 -19.26 -0.88 7.12
CA GLY A 19 -18.49 -1.60 6.12
C GLY A 19 -18.58 -0.96 4.73
N GLU A 20 -19.79 -0.62 4.29
CA GLU A 20 -20.02 0.06 3.00
C GLU A 20 -19.30 1.42 2.93
N TYR A 21 -19.32 2.18 4.02
CA TYR A 21 -18.61 3.45 4.11
C TYR A 21 -17.09 3.28 3.98
N LEU A 22 -16.50 2.36 4.74
CA LEU A 22 -15.07 2.06 4.66
C LEU A 22 -14.68 1.55 3.29
N GLN A 23 -15.51 0.71 2.68
CA GLN A 23 -15.26 0.17 1.35
C GLN A 23 -15.29 1.26 0.28
N LYS A 24 -16.21 2.22 0.37
CA LYS A 24 -16.26 3.37 -0.55
C LYS A 24 -14.99 4.21 -0.48
N ILE A 25 -14.47 4.46 0.73
CA ILE A 25 -13.24 5.22 0.93
C ILE A 25 -12.02 4.41 0.45
N SER A 26 -11.91 3.15 0.85
CA SER A 26 -10.81 2.27 0.45
C SER A 26 -10.73 2.12 -1.07
N ASN A 27 -11.87 1.97 -1.76
CA ASN A 27 -11.91 1.92 -3.22
C ASN A 27 -11.42 3.22 -3.86
N ARG A 28 -11.78 4.38 -3.31
CA ARG A 28 -11.32 5.68 -3.83
C ARG A 28 -9.81 5.85 -3.70
N ILE A 29 -9.24 5.44 -2.57
CA ILE A 29 -7.78 5.50 -2.33
C ILE A 29 -7.06 4.50 -3.23
N THR A 30 -7.57 3.26 -3.30
CA THR A 30 -6.99 2.18 -4.12
C THR A 30 -7.02 2.53 -5.60
N PHE A 31 -8.08 3.19 -6.10
CA PHE A 31 -8.18 3.60 -7.49
C PHE A 31 -7.06 4.59 -7.88
N ILE A 32 -6.78 5.58 -7.03
CA ILE A 32 -5.69 6.54 -7.25
C ILE A 32 -4.33 5.83 -7.15
N GLY A 33 -4.15 4.94 -6.17
CA GLY A 33 -2.93 4.15 -6.01
C GLY A 33 -2.64 3.27 -7.23
N ALA A 34 -3.64 2.53 -7.71
CA ALA A 34 -3.52 1.67 -8.89
C ALA A 34 -3.17 2.46 -10.16
N LEU A 35 -3.77 3.65 -10.35
CA LEU A 35 -3.46 4.52 -11.48
C LEU A 35 -2.00 4.98 -11.45
N SER A 36 -1.50 5.39 -10.28
CA SER A 36 -0.10 5.81 -10.12
C SER A 36 0.89 4.68 -10.38
N LEU A 37 0.60 3.47 -9.90
CA LEU A 37 1.45 2.29 -10.12
C LEU A 37 1.46 1.85 -11.59
N ALA A 38 0.30 1.90 -12.27
CA ALA A 38 0.20 1.61 -13.69
C ALA A 38 1.05 2.58 -14.53
N LEU A 39 1.02 3.88 -14.21
CA LEU A 39 1.84 4.88 -14.87
C LEU A 39 3.33 4.63 -14.68
N VAL A 40 3.78 4.40 -13.44
CA VAL A 40 5.19 4.13 -13.13
C VAL A 40 5.68 2.85 -13.83
N SER A 41 4.88 1.78 -13.85
CA SER A 41 5.23 0.53 -14.54
C SER A 41 5.28 0.67 -16.06
N SER A 42 4.46 1.57 -16.64
CA SER A 42 4.43 1.80 -18.08
C SER A 42 5.63 2.60 -18.61
N ALA A 43 6.28 3.40 -17.76
CA ALA A 43 7.44 4.24 -18.13
C ALA A 43 8.60 3.48 -18.80
N PRO A 44 9.12 2.36 -18.27
CA PRO A 44 10.17 1.58 -18.92
C PRO A 44 9.73 1.00 -20.26
N MET A 45 8.45 0.62 -20.39
CA MET A 45 7.90 0.07 -21.62
C MET A 45 7.85 1.13 -22.74
N LEU A 46 7.58 2.40 -22.39
CA LEU A 46 7.62 3.53 -23.31
C LEU A 46 9.06 3.91 -23.70
N LEU A 47 9.99 3.93 -22.73
CA LEU A 47 11.42 4.20 -22.97
C LEU A 47 12.06 3.17 -23.91
N THR A 48 11.71 1.89 -23.73
CA THR A 48 12.20 0.79 -24.58
C THR A 48 11.76 0.96 -26.04
N LYS A 49 10.51 1.42 -26.27
CA LYS A 49 9.98 1.66 -27.62
C LYS A 49 10.63 2.85 -28.33
N LEU A 50 11.05 3.88 -27.59
CA LEU A 50 11.65 5.11 -28.15
C LEU A 50 13.15 4.96 -28.42
N LEU A 51 13.89 4.27 -27.55
CA LEU A 51 15.35 4.18 -27.62
C LEU A 51 15.86 2.92 -28.35
N GLY A 52 14.99 1.96 -28.67
CA GLY A 52 15.35 0.74 -29.42
C GLY A 52 16.29 -0.23 -28.69
N VAL A 53 16.68 0.09 -27.44
CA VAL A 53 17.51 -0.76 -26.58
C VAL A 53 16.60 -1.71 -25.81
N GLN A 54 16.79 -3.03 -25.95
CA GLN A 54 16.04 -4.03 -25.21
C GLN A 54 16.43 -4.02 -23.73
N ILE A 55 15.67 -3.28 -22.92
CA ILE A 55 15.83 -3.31 -21.47
C ILE A 55 15.23 -4.62 -20.95
N VAL A 56 16.09 -5.63 -20.76
CA VAL A 56 15.72 -6.93 -20.17
C VAL A 56 15.14 -6.79 -18.76
N PHE A 57 15.40 -5.65 -18.10
CA PHE A 57 14.92 -5.25 -16.78
C PHE A 57 13.83 -4.15 -16.80
N GLY A 58 12.87 -4.21 -17.72
CA GLY A 58 11.92 -3.13 -17.98
C GLY A 58 10.86 -2.90 -16.89
N GLY A 59 9.71 -3.57 -16.99
CA GLY A 59 8.54 -3.28 -16.12
C GLY A 59 8.42 -4.15 -14.88
N THR A 60 8.59 -5.47 -15.05
CA THR A 60 8.36 -6.44 -13.98
C THR A 60 9.40 -6.35 -12.87
N SER A 61 10.67 -6.15 -13.22
CA SER A 61 11.77 -5.93 -12.28
C SER A 61 11.55 -4.69 -11.42
N ILE A 62 11.05 -3.59 -11.98
CA ILE A 62 10.76 -2.36 -11.23
C ILE A 62 9.65 -2.59 -10.20
N ILE A 63 8.56 -3.28 -10.59
CA ILE A 63 7.47 -3.63 -9.66
C ILE A 63 8.02 -4.50 -8.51
N ILE A 64 8.84 -5.51 -8.84
CA ILE A 64 9.44 -6.40 -7.83
C ILE A 64 10.34 -5.61 -6.87
N VAL A 65 11.23 -4.76 -7.38
CA VAL A 65 12.16 -3.97 -6.56
C VAL A 65 11.40 -3.04 -5.61
N VAL A 66 10.40 -2.32 -6.11
CA VAL A 66 9.58 -1.43 -5.28
C VAL A 66 8.83 -2.24 -4.20
N GLY A 67 8.28 -3.40 -4.56
CA GLY A 67 7.63 -4.31 -3.61
C GLY A 67 8.56 -4.77 -2.49
N VAL A 68 9.77 -5.24 -2.84
CA VAL A 68 10.77 -5.69 -1.86
C VAL A 68 11.23 -4.53 -0.97
N VAL A 69 11.43 -3.33 -1.51
CA VAL A 69 11.81 -2.15 -0.72
C VAL A 69 10.72 -1.80 0.29
N LEU A 70 9.45 -1.76 -0.12
CA LEU A 70 8.33 -1.48 0.77
C LEU A 70 8.20 -2.55 1.88
N GLU A 71 8.38 -3.82 1.52
CA GLU A 71 8.35 -4.92 2.50
C GLU A 71 9.52 -4.83 3.49
N THR A 72 10.71 -4.50 3.00
CA THR A 72 11.90 -4.29 3.83
C THR A 72 11.70 -3.13 4.81
N LEU A 73 11.16 -2.00 4.33
CA LEU A 73 10.86 -0.84 5.17
C LEU A 73 9.84 -1.20 6.26
N LYS A 74 8.77 -1.91 5.91
CA LYS A 74 7.76 -2.36 6.87
C LYS A 74 8.34 -3.30 7.93
N GLN A 75 9.23 -4.20 7.54
CA GLN A 75 9.95 -5.08 8.48
C GLN A 75 10.84 -4.27 9.42
N MET A 76 11.54 -3.25 8.91
CA MET A 76 12.35 -2.34 9.73
C MET A 76 11.50 -1.54 10.73
N GLU A 77 10.37 -0.97 10.28
CA GLU A 77 9.44 -0.24 11.15
C GLU A 77 8.87 -1.11 12.27
N SER A 78 8.55 -2.38 11.99
CA SER A 78 8.11 -3.35 12.99
C SER A 78 9.18 -3.55 14.08
N MET A 79 10.45 -3.73 13.68
CA MET A 79 11.56 -3.86 14.63
C MET A 79 11.81 -2.60 15.47
N VAL A 80 11.58 -1.41 14.91
CA VAL A 80 11.69 -0.13 15.64
C VAL A 80 10.51 0.04 16.61
N THR A 81 9.30 -0.33 16.20
CA THR A 81 8.09 -0.25 17.04
C THR A 81 8.22 -1.16 18.28
N MET A 82 8.77 -2.37 18.10
CA MET A 82 9.06 -3.29 19.22
C MET A 82 10.08 -2.73 20.22
N ARG A 83 11.03 -1.89 19.77
CA ARG A 83 11.99 -1.22 20.67
C ARG A 83 11.34 -0.13 21.52
N HIS A 84 10.40 0.63 20.95
CA HIS A 84 9.68 1.68 21.68
C HIS A 84 8.69 1.11 22.71
N TYR A 85 8.30 -0.16 22.61
CA TYR A 85 7.47 -0.84 23.62
C TYR A 85 8.20 -1.13 24.93
N LYS A 86 9.54 -1.22 24.95
CA LYS A 86 10.31 -1.54 26.16
C LYS A 86 10.60 -0.34 27.07
N GLY A 87 10.44 0.89 26.59
CA GLY A 87 10.78 2.11 27.35
C GLY A 87 9.63 2.68 28.20
N PHE A 88 8.39 2.23 27.99
CA PHE A 88 7.19 2.87 28.56
C PHE A 88 6.46 2.05 29.63
N LEU A 89 6.93 0.84 29.96
CA LEU A 89 6.42 0.05 31.08
C LEU A 89 7.49 -0.02 32.18
N LYS A 90 7.46 0.97 33.08
CA LYS A 90 7.91 0.84 34.45
C LYS A 90 6.78 1.29 35.37
#